data_AF-A0A9C9N8J8-F1
#
_entry.id   AF-A0A9C9N8J8-F1
#
_cell.length_a   1.000
_cell.length_b   1.000
_cell.length_c   1.000
_cell.angle_alpha   90.00
_cell.angle_beta   90.00
_cell.angle_gamma   90.00
#
_symmetry.space_group_name_H-M   'P 1'
#
loop_
_entity.id
_entity.type
_entity.pdbx_description
1 polymer ?
#
loop_
_entity_poly.entity_id
_entity_poly.type
_entity_poly.pdbx_seq_one_letter_code
_entity_poly.pdbx_strand_id
1 'polypeptide(L)'
;DVIFSYNQTDHVKNRIAVEVQFGKYAFVAYALFVKHLAFYAGGIINVGIEILPTKAMQRDMSSGIAYYEGELHNVLRHGRSNPPVPLVIIGIEP
;
A
#
# COMPACT_ATOMS: atom_id res chain seq x y z
N ASP A 1 18.12 -16.46 -21.00
CA ASP A 1 17.53 -15.11 -21.01
C ASP A 1 17.28 -14.62 -19.59
N VAL A 2 17.86 -13.47 -19.23
CA VAL A 2 17.70 -12.87 -17.91
C VAL A 2 16.47 -11.98 -17.95
N ILE A 3 15.45 -12.30 -17.16
CA ILE A 3 14.22 -11.50 -17.05
C ILE A 3 14.49 -10.38 -16.04
N PHE A 4 14.37 -9.13 -16.48
CA PHE A 4 14.41 -7.96 -15.61
C PHE A 4 12.99 -7.54 -15.24
N SER A 5 12.74 -7.33 -13.94
CA SER A 5 11.49 -6.77 -13.42
C SER A 5 11.82 -5.49 -12.65
N TYR A 6 11.05 -4.43 -12.88
CA TYR A 6 11.21 -3.15 -12.20
C TYR A 6 9.86 -2.70 -11.65
N ASN A 7 9.88 -2.11 -10.46
CA ASN A 7 8.74 -1.39 -9.91
C ASN A 7 9.01 0.10 -10.13
N GLN A 8 8.04 0.82 -10.69
CA GLN A 8 8.07 2.28 -10.83
C GLN A 8 6.98 2.86 -9.92
N THR A 9 7.26 3.97 -9.25
CA THR A 9 6.27 4.70 -8.46
C THR A 9 6.37 6.18 -8.76
N ASP A 10 5.21 6.82 -8.87
CA ASP A 10 5.09 8.20 -9.34
C ASP A 10 5.34 9.21 -8.23
N HIS A 11 5.41 8.77 -6.97
CA HIS A 11 5.41 9.64 -5.79
C HIS A 11 6.46 9.25 -4.75
N VAL A 12 7.74 9.17 -5.17
CA VAL A 12 8.86 9.08 -4.22
C VAL A 12 9.51 10.44 -4.04
N LYS A 13 9.59 10.88 -2.78
CA LYS A 13 10.34 12.09 -2.39
C LYS A 13 11.01 11.84 -1.05
N ASN A 14 12.27 12.26 -0.90
CA ASN A 14 13.03 12.12 0.34
C ASN A 14 13.01 10.69 0.92
N ARG A 15 13.08 9.66 0.05
CA ARG A 15 13.00 8.24 0.43
C ARG A 15 11.69 7.83 1.11
N ILE A 16 10.59 8.51 0.78
CA ILE A 16 9.23 8.17 1.19
C ILE A 16 8.46 7.86 -0.09
N ALA A 17 7.83 6.69 -0.17
CA ALA A 17 6.87 6.37 -1.23
C ALA A 17 5.45 6.61 -0.72
N VAL A 18 4.63 7.26 -1.54
CA VAL A 18 3.20 7.45 -1.27
C VAL A 18 2.40 6.77 -2.37
N GLU A 19 1.42 5.96 -1.99
CA GLU A 19 0.45 5.36 -2.91
C GLU A 19 -0.95 5.80 -2.48
N VAL A 20 -1.70 6.36 -3.44
CA VAL A 20 -3.11 6.74 -3.25
C VAL A 20 -3.94 5.69 -3.94
N GLN A 21 -4.74 4.96 -3.17
CA GLN A 21 -5.36 3.74 -3.66
C GLN A 21 -6.88 3.77 -3.49
N PHE A 22 -7.56 4.01 -4.61
CA PHE A 22 -9.02 3.90 -4.76
C PHE A 22 -9.41 2.74 -5.68
N GLY A 23 -8.47 1.82 -5.92
CA GLY A 23 -8.64 0.65 -6.77
C GLY A 23 -9.20 -0.57 -6.05
N LYS A 24 -9.24 -1.68 -6.80
CA LYS A 24 -9.71 -2.97 -6.28
C LYS A 24 -8.76 -3.53 -5.21
N TYR A 25 -9.32 -4.30 -4.28
CA TYR A 25 -8.59 -4.94 -3.18
C TYR A 25 -7.29 -5.65 -3.59
N ALA A 26 -7.27 -6.31 -4.74
CA ALA A 26 -6.11 -7.06 -5.21
C ALA A 26 -4.87 -6.17 -5.44
N PHE A 27 -5.07 -4.90 -5.79
CA PHE A 27 -3.98 -3.96 -6.03
C PHE A 27 -3.38 -3.40 -4.74
N VAL A 28 -4.13 -3.40 -3.64
CA VAL A 28 -3.66 -2.87 -2.35
C VAL A 28 -2.72 -3.85 -1.67
N ALA A 29 -3.06 -5.14 -1.69
CA ALA A 29 -2.15 -6.19 -1.22
C ALA A 29 -0.83 -6.16 -1.99
N TYR A 30 -0.88 -5.93 -3.31
CA TYR A 30 0.33 -5.78 -4.11
C TYR A 30 1.16 -4.54 -3.71
N ALA A 31 0.52 -3.39 -3.49
CA ALA A 31 1.21 -2.17 -3.06
C ALA A 31 1.92 -2.37 -1.70
N LEU A 32 1.19 -2.85 -0.71
CA LEU A 32 1.67 -3.05 0.66
C LEU A 32 2.78 -4.09 0.76
N PHE A 33 2.64 -5.25 0.11
CA PHE A 33 3.53 -6.39 0.31
C PHE A 33 4.60 -6.58 -0.77
N VAL A 34 4.38 -6.06 -1.99
CA VAL A 34 5.32 -6.24 -3.10
C VAL A 34 6.04 -4.95 -3.42
N LYS A 35 5.31 -3.88 -3.70
CA LYS A 35 5.88 -2.62 -4.20
C LYS A 35 6.71 -1.90 -3.12
N HIS A 36 6.12 -1.65 -1.95
CA HIS A 36 6.85 -1.03 -0.84
C HIS A 36 8.02 -1.88 -0.35
N LEU A 37 7.84 -3.20 -0.27
CA LEU A 37 8.92 -4.12 0.11
C LEU A 37 10.08 -4.07 -0.88
N ALA A 38 9.81 -4.10 -2.18
CA ALA A 38 10.84 -4.04 -3.21
C ALA A 38 11.62 -2.72 -3.15
N PHE A 39 10.94 -1.58 -2.94
CA PHE A 39 11.62 -0.29 -2.79
C PHE A 39 12.42 -0.17 -1.50
N TYR A 40 11.92 -0.75 -0.41
CA TYR A 40 12.62 -0.77 0.86
C TYR A 40 13.88 -1.63 0.77
N ALA A 41 13.76 -2.86 0.27
CA ALA A 41 14.88 -3.78 0.06
C ALA A 41 15.91 -3.23 -0.95
N GLY A 42 15.43 -2.54 -1.99
CA GLY A 42 16.27 -1.84 -2.96
C GLY A 42 16.91 -0.54 -2.45
N GLY A 43 16.65 -0.16 -1.19
CA GLY A 43 17.22 1.05 -0.59
C GLY A 43 16.72 2.35 -1.22
N ILE A 44 15.56 2.34 -1.86
CA ILE A 44 14.93 3.52 -2.49
C ILE A 44 14.11 4.30 -1.47
N ILE A 45 13.41 3.60 -0.58
CA ILE A 45 12.60 4.19 0.49
C ILE A 45 13.00 3.68 1.87
N ASN A 46 12.67 4.46 2.89
CA ASN A 46 12.76 4.06 4.29
C ASN A 46 11.37 3.80 4.88
N VAL A 47 10.31 4.35 4.28
CA VAL A 47 8.92 4.23 4.72
C VAL A 47 7.96 4.28 3.52
N GLY A 48 6.91 3.48 3.58
CA GLY A 48 5.78 3.52 2.65
C GLY A 48 4.55 4.17 3.29
N ILE A 49 3.81 4.97 2.53
CA ILE A 49 2.53 5.56 2.93
C ILE A 49 1.45 5.05 1.98
N GLU A 50 0.40 4.45 2.53
CA GLU A 50 -0.77 4.00 1.79
C GLU A 50 -1.99 4.83 2.22
N ILE A 51 -2.63 5.51 1.27
CA ILE A 51 -3.85 6.28 1.50
C ILE A 51 -5.05 5.50 0.93
N LEU A 52 -6.01 5.20 1.79
CA LEU A 52 -7.20 4.39 1.49
C LEU A 52 -8.48 5.10 1.93
N PRO A 53 -9.62 4.91 1.24
CA PRO A 53 -10.90 5.37 1.76
C PRO A 53 -11.27 4.59 3.03
N THR A 54 -11.90 5.24 4.02
CA THR A 54 -12.53 4.51 5.14
C THR A 54 -13.70 3.67 4.63
N LYS A 55 -14.20 2.74 5.44
CA LYS A 55 -15.40 1.97 5.09
C LYS A 55 -16.60 2.88 4.89
N ALA A 56 -16.66 4.02 5.59
CA ALA A 56 -17.71 5.02 5.40
C ALA A 56 -17.65 5.59 3.98
N MET A 57 -16.49 6.12 3.55
CA MET A 57 -16.30 6.64 2.20
C MET A 57 -16.50 5.58 1.12
N GLN A 58 -15.98 4.36 1.31
CA GLN A 58 -16.08 3.28 0.32
C GLN A 58 -17.53 2.90 0.00
N ARG A 59 -18.47 3.04 0.95
CA ARG A 59 -19.90 2.73 0.74
C ARG A 59 -20.55 3.56 -0.37
N ASP A 60 -20.03 4.75 -0.61
CA ASP A 60 -20.50 5.68 -1.64
C ASP A 60 -19.69 5.57 -2.94
N MET A 61 -18.82 4.56 -3.05
CA MET A 61 -17.99 4.30 -4.23
C MET A 61 -18.41 3.00 -4.95
N SER A 62 -17.77 2.73 -6.09
CA SER A 62 -17.99 1.47 -6.82
C SER A 62 -17.67 0.23 -5.99
N SER A 63 -18.36 -0.88 -6.28
CA SER A 63 -18.15 -2.14 -5.58
C SER A 63 -16.73 -2.70 -5.80
N GLY A 64 -16.19 -3.36 -4.76
CA GLY A 64 -14.89 -4.03 -4.82
C GLY A 64 -13.67 -3.13 -4.56
N ILE A 65 -13.88 -1.85 -4.24
CA ILE A 65 -12.83 -0.93 -3.79
C ILE A 65 -12.35 -1.33 -2.39
N ALA A 66 -11.03 -1.34 -2.18
CA ALA A 66 -10.45 -1.57 -0.86
C ALA A 66 -10.79 -0.43 0.11
N TYR A 67 -10.79 -0.75 1.40
CA TYR A 67 -11.06 0.22 2.45
C TYR A 67 -10.09 0.02 3.61
N TYR A 68 -9.78 1.11 4.29
CA TYR A 68 -8.79 1.22 5.36
C TYR A 68 -8.89 0.09 6.40
N GLU A 69 -10.07 -0.14 6.95
CA GLU A 69 -10.29 -1.11 8.03
C GLU A 69 -10.01 -2.55 7.58
N GLY A 70 -10.35 -2.87 6.32
CA GLY A 70 -10.10 -4.19 5.74
C GLY A 70 -8.61 -4.44 5.53
N GLU A 71 -7.90 -3.44 5.02
CA GLU A 71 -6.46 -3.55 4.75
C GLU A 71 -5.62 -3.49 6.02
N LEU A 72 -6.01 -2.67 7.00
CA LEU A 72 -5.41 -2.71 8.33
C LEU A 72 -5.56 -4.10 8.95
N HIS A 73 -6.75 -4.70 8.85
CA HIS A 73 -6.98 -6.07 9.30
C HIS A 73 -6.12 -7.08 8.52
N ASN A 74 -5.95 -6.92 7.20
CA ASN A 74 -5.06 -7.75 6.39
C ASN A 74 -3.62 -7.68 6.91
N VAL A 75 -3.08 -6.47 7.11
CA VAL A 75 -1.71 -6.28 7.59
C VAL A 75 -1.50 -6.89 8.97
N LEU A 76 -2.40 -6.62 9.92
CA LEU A 76 -2.29 -7.16 11.27
C LEU A 76 -2.33 -8.69 11.32
N ARG A 77 -3.07 -9.34 10.41
CA ARG A 77 -3.12 -10.81 10.30
C ARG A 77 -1.79 -11.45 9.86
N HIS A 78 -0.89 -10.70 9.24
CA HIS A 78 0.43 -11.20 8.85
C HIS A 78 1.41 -11.26 10.04
N GLY A 79 1.06 -10.67 11.18
CA GLY A 79 1.88 -10.62 12.39
C GLY A 79 2.72 -9.34 12.49
N ARG A 80 3.21 -9.05 13.69
CA ARG A 80 3.81 -7.74 14.06
C ARG A 80 5.03 -7.32 13.24
N SER A 81 5.71 -8.25 12.58
CA SER A 81 6.97 -7.99 11.85
C SER A 81 6.85 -8.20 10.34
N ASN A 82 5.63 -8.31 9.81
CA ASN A 82 5.40 -8.58 8.39
C ASN A 82 4.32 -7.63 7.84
N PRO A 83 4.61 -6.83 6.79
CA PRO A 83 5.89 -6.76 6.06
C PRO A 83 7.00 -6.06 6.87
N PRO A 84 8.30 -6.36 6.60
CA PRO A 84 9.43 -5.76 7.32
C PRO A 84 9.69 -4.29 6.93
N VAL A 85 8.89 -3.74 6.01
CA VAL A 85 8.93 -2.32 5.63
C VAL A 85 8.11 -1.50 6.62
N PRO A 86 8.63 -0.38 7.15
CA PRO A 86 7.83 0.58 7.91
C PRO A 86 6.71 1.16 7.04
N LEU A 87 5.47 1.07 7.53
CA LEU A 87 4.28 1.54 6.82
C LEU A 87 3.48 2.54 7.65
N VAL A 88 2.94 3.55 6.97
CA VAL A 88 1.90 4.44 7.48
C VAL A 88 0.65 4.23 6.62
N ILE A 89 -0.42 3.73 7.22
CA ILE A 89 -1.70 3.53 6.52
C ILE A 89 -2.66 4.63 6.99
N ILE A 90 -3.19 5.40 6.06
CA ILE A 90 -4.04 6.57 6.32
C ILE A 90 -5.43 6.29 5.74
N GLY A 91 -6.44 6.27 6.60
CA GLY A 91 -7.85 6.26 6.19
C GLY A 91 -8.33 7.70 5.98
N ILE A 92 -9.02 7.95 4.86
CA ILE A 92 -9.62 9.26 4.55
C ILE A 92 -11.12 9.15 4.27
N GLU A 93 -11.82 10.25 4.51
CA GLU A 93 -13.24 10.43 4.24
C GLU A 93 -13.55 11.90 3.91
N PRO A 94 -14.67 12.19 3.22
CA PRO A 94 -15.08 13.55 2.84
C PRO A 94 -15.42 14.48 4.02
#